data_AF-A0A949XDD7-F1
#
_entry.id   AF-A0A949XDD7-F1
#
_cell.length_a   1.000
_cell.length_b   1.000
_cell.length_c   1.000
_cell.angle_alpha   90.00
_cell.angle_beta   90.00
_cell.angle_gamma   90.00
#
_symmetry.space_group_name_H-M   'P 1'
#
loop_
_entity.id
_entity.type
_entity.pdbx_description
1 polymer ?
#
loop_
_entity_poly.entity_id
_entity_poly.type
_entity_poly.pdbx_seq_one_letter_code
_entity_poly.pdbx_strand_id
1 'polypeptide(L)'
;MPPQQHQRNFELRLKAYEALLRSQITLLRIQLPEQEIKGVYEPREEYAFYRYLSSLIESAAHDLFIINAYLGEKVFNLYVDKVPISVTVRILSNNIGANVKTMAAIVAKSRALELRSRTGHRRL
;
A
#
# COMPACT_ATOMS: atom_id res chain seq x y z
N MET A 1 -16.24 40.45 -43.04
CA MET A 1 -14.98 39.68 -43.17
C MET A 1 -15.22 38.49 -44.10
N PRO A 2 -14.27 38.14 -44.97
CA PRO A 2 -14.42 37.00 -45.88
C PRO A 2 -14.44 35.66 -45.12
N PRO A 3 -15.25 34.67 -45.55
CA PRO A 3 -15.39 33.36 -44.88
C PRO A 3 -14.07 32.63 -44.63
N GLN A 4 -13.11 32.77 -45.54
CA GLN A 4 -11.77 32.19 -45.42
C GLN A 4 -10.97 32.76 -44.24
N GLN A 5 -11.19 34.02 -43.89
CA GLN A 5 -10.53 34.65 -42.75
C GLN A 5 -11.11 34.16 -41.42
N HIS A 6 -12.42 33.86 -41.37
CA HIS A 6 -13.04 33.23 -40.22
C HIS A 6 -12.51 31.81 -39.98
N GLN A 7 -12.37 31.03 -41.05
CA GLN A 7 -11.82 29.68 -41.00
C GLN A 7 -10.37 29.68 -40.49
N ARG A 8 -9.53 30.55 -41.05
CA ARG A 8 -8.13 30.68 -40.62
C ARG A 8 -8.01 31.11 -39.14
N ASN A 9 -8.85 32.05 -38.70
CA ASN A 9 -8.86 32.48 -37.31
C ASN A 9 -9.34 31.38 -36.36
N PHE A 10 -10.29 30.54 -36.80
CA PHE A 10 -10.74 29.37 -36.05
C PHE A 10 -9.61 28.34 -35.88
N GLU A 11 -8.92 27.99 -36.95
CA GLU A 11 -7.80 27.03 -36.94
C GLU A 11 -6.64 27.50 -36.05
N LEU A 12 -6.31 28.79 -36.08
CA LEU A 12 -5.28 29.37 -35.22
C LEU A 12 -5.65 29.25 -33.74
N ARG A 13 -6.91 29.51 -33.38
CA ARG A 13 -7.39 29.34 -32.00
C ARG A 13 -7.37 27.88 -31.58
N LEU A 14 -7.81 26.96 -32.44
CA LEU A 14 -7.79 25.53 -32.16
C LEU A 14 -6.36 25.05 -31.86
N LYS A 15 -5.40 25.42 -32.71
CA LYS A 15 -3.99 25.10 -32.51
C LYS A 15 -3.42 25.68 -31.22
N ALA A 16 -3.81 26.91 -30.86
CA ALA A 16 -3.40 27.53 -29.60
C ALA A 16 -3.96 26.79 -28.38
N TYR A 17 -5.23 26.38 -28.42
CA TYR A 17 -5.84 25.59 -27.35
C TYR A 17 -5.22 24.19 -27.22
N GLU A 18 -4.92 23.52 -28.33
CA GLU A 18 -4.23 22.23 -28.31
C GLU A 18 -2.84 22.33 -27.69
N ALA A 19 -2.09 23.38 -28.04
CA ALA A 19 -0.77 23.64 -27.47
C ALA A 19 -0.86 23.92 -25.95
N LEU A 20 -1.86 24.71 -25.53
CA LEU A 20 -2.13 24.99 -24.13
C LEU A 20 -2.45 23.70 -23.35
N LEU A 21 -3.36 22.87 -23.86
CA LEU A 21 -3.75 21.61 -23.23
C LEU A 21 -2.55 20.67 -23.07
N ARG A 22 -1.72 20.52 -24.10
CA ARG A 22 -0.50 19.70 -24.03
C ARG A 22 0.49 20.23 -22.99
N SER A 23 0.66 21.54 -22.91
CA SER A 23 1.50 22.18 -21.89
C SER A 23 0.97 21.90 -20.48
N GLN A 24 -0.34 22.09 -20.26
CA GLN A 24 -0.98 21.82 -18.97
C GLN A 24 -0.86 20.35 -18.55
N ILE A 25 -1.08 19.40 -19.47
CA ILE A 25 -0.89 17.97 -19.20
C ILE A 25 0.57 17.69 -18.81
N THR A 26 1.52 18.31 -19.49
CA THR A 26 2.95 18.12 -19.19
C THR A 26 3.30 18.66 -17.80
N LEU A 27 2.82 19.85 -17.46
CA LEU A 27 3.02 20.43 -16.13
C LEU A 27 2.38 19.56 -15.05
N LEU A 28 1.16 19.06 -15.26
CA LEU A 28 0.50 18.15 -14.32
C LEU A 28 1.32 16.87 -14.12
N ARG A 29 1.87 16.27 -15.18
CA ARG A 29 2.73 15.08 -15.05
C ARG A 29 4.02 15.32 -14.27
N ILE A 30 4.58 16.53 -14.36
CA ILE A 30 5.76 16.93 -13.59
C ILE A 30 5.40 17.16 -12.12
N GLN A 31 4.27 17.81 -11.85
CA GLN A 31 3.81 18.12 -10.49
C GLN A 31 3.24 16.90 -9.75
N LEU A 32 2.73 15.94 -10.51
CA LEU A 32 2.06 14.73 -10.03
C LEU A 32 2.68 13.52 -10.74
N PRO A 33 3.94 13.17 -10.41
CA PRO A 33 4.58 12.00 -11.01
C PRO A 33 3.72 10.77 -10.73
N GLU A 34 3.23 10.11 -11.80
CA GLU A 34 2.27 9.00 -11.70
C GLU A 34 2.73 7.88 -10.74
N GLN A 35 4.05 7.70 -10.63
CA GLN A 35 4.68 6.70 -9.76
C GLN A 35 4.48 6.97 -8.26
N GLU A 36 4.41 8.23 -7.85
CA GLU A 36 4.22 8.59 -6.42
C GLU A 36 2.74 8.49 -6.00
N ILE A 37 1.82 8.58 -6.97
CA ILE A 37 0.36 8.61 -6.72
C ILE A 37 -0.28 7.24 -6.88
N LYS A 38 0.14 6.44 -7.88
CA LYS A 38 -0.43 5.11 -8.13
C LYS A 38 0.05 4.06 -7.13
N GLY A 39 1.14 4.32 -6.42
CA GLY A 39 1.82 3.29 -5.63
C GLY A 39 2.49 2.25 -6.52
N VAL A 40 3.20 1.30 -5.92
CA VAL A 40 3.95 0.25 -6.64
C VAL A 40 3.03 -0.81 -7.27
N TYR A 41 1.75 -0.85 -6.88
CA TYR A 41 0.79 -1.87 -7.29
C TYR A 41 -0.48 -1.23 -7.85
N GLU A 42 -0.87 -1.64 -9.04
CA GLU A 42 -2.13 -1.21 -9.67
C GLU A 42 -3.34 -1.90 -9.00
N PRO A 43 -4.56 -1.33 -9.12
CA PRO A 43 -5.78 -2.03 -8.71
C PRO A 43 -5.86 -3.42 -9.36
N ARG A 44 -6.17 -4.45 -8.57
CA ARG A 44 -6.16 -5.89 -8.93
C ARG A 44 -4.79 -6.59 -8.89
N GLU A 45 -3.71 -5.90 -8.52
CA GLU A 45 -2.39 -6.51 -8.25
C GLU A 45 -2.20 -6.94 -6.79
N GLU A 46 -3.29 -7.10 -6.05
CA GLU A 46 -3.30 -7.54 -4.63
C GLU A 46 -2.46 -8.80 -4.41
N TYR A 47 -2.51 -9.75 -5.35
CA TYR A 47 -1.70 -10.97 -5.29
C TYR A 47 -0.20 -10.69 -5.39
N ALA A 48 0.24 -9.74 -6.23
CA ALA A 48 1.64 -9.35 -6.33
C ALA A 48 2.11 -8.68 -5.03
N PHE A 49 1.28 -7.81 -4.46
CA PHE A 49 1.54 -7.20 -3.15
C PHE A 49 1.73 -8.27 -2.06
N TYR A 50 0.80 -9.22 -1.93
CA TYR A 50 0.90 -10.26 -0.89
C TYR A 50 2.11 -11.18 -1.11
N ARG A 51 2.45 -11.53 -2.35
CA ARG A 51 3.66 -12.32 -2.65
C ARG A 51 4.93 -11.57 -2.24
N TYR A 52 5.03 -10.30 -2.60
CA TYR A 52 6.20 -9.50 -2.25
C TYR A 52 6.31 -9.34 -0.73
N LEU A 53 5.19 -9.02 -0.07
CA LEU A 53 5.13 -8.94 1.38
C LEU A 53 5.55 -10.25 2.05
N SER A 54 5.09 -11.41 1.56
CA SER A 54 5.55 -12.71 2.04
C SER A 54 7.06 -12.89 1.88
N SER A 55 7.63 -12.59 0.72
CA SER A 55 9.08 -12.72 0.49
C SER A 55 9.90 -11.82 1.43
N LEU A 56 9.42 -10.61 1.70
CA LEU A 56 10.06 -9.68 2.61
C LEU A 56 10.02 -10.19 4.05
N ILE A 57 8.88 -10.74 4.46
CA ILE A 57 8.67 -11.32 5.78
C ILE A 57 9.54 -12.58 5.97
N GLU A 58 9.66 -13.43 4.95
CA GLU A 58 10.51 -14.64 4.95
C GLU A 58 12.00 -14.30 5.10
N SER A 59 12.43 -13.12 4.64
CA SER A 59 13.82 -12.67 4.73
C SER A 59 14.26 -12.16 6.12
N ALA A 60 13.34 -12.03 7.07
CA ALA A 60 13.65 -11.55 8.40
C ALA A 60 14.57 -12.53 9.16
N ALA A 61 15.66 -12.02 9.75
CA ALA A 61 16.67 -12.86 10.42
C ALA A 61 16.54 -12.93 11.94
N HIS A 62 16.13 -11.83 12.60
CA HIS A 62 16.15 -11.72 14.07
C HIS A 62 14.85 -11.17 14.64
N ASP A 63 14.40 -10.04 14.11
CA ASP A 63 13.24 -9.30 14.60
C ASP A 63 12.37 -8.85 13.44
N LEU A 64 11.06 -9.00 13.60
CA LEU A 64 10.06 -8.43 12.70
C LEU A 64 9.08 -7.59 13.51
N PHE A 65 9.03 -6.29 13.22
CA PHE A 65 8.08 -5.36 13.81
C PHE A 65 7.07 -4.87 12.78
N ILE A 66 5.80 -5.14 13.01
CA ILE A 66 4.70 -4.83 12.09
C ILE A 66 3.76 -3.83 12.76
N ILE A 67 3.47 -2.74 12.05
CA ILE A 67 2.43 -1.79 12.42
C ILE A 67 1.31 -1.91 11.39
N ASN A 68 0.13 -2.37 11.81
CA ASN A 68 -1.02 -2.52 10.92
C ASN A 68 -2.29 -2.05 11.65
N ALA A 69 -2.91 -0.98 11.16
CA ALA A 69 -4.11 -0.41 11.77
C ALA A 69 -5.35 -1.33 11.70
N TYR A 70 -5.39 -2.23 10.71
CA TYR A 70 -6.55 -3.08 10.39
C TYR A 70 -6.13 -4.55 10.31
N LEU A 71 -5.68 -5.09 11.45
CA LEU A 71 -5.23 -6.49 11.54
C LEU A 71 -6.42 -7.47 11.52
N GLY A 72 -6.70 -8.03 10.34
CA GLY A 72 -7.64 -9.14 10.15
C GLY A 72 -6.95 -10.51 10.22
N GLU A 73 -7.75 -11.57 10.35
CA GLU A 73 -7.27 -12.96 10.50
C GLU A 73 -6.37 -13.43 9.36
N LYS A 74 -6.79 -13.22 8.10
CA LYS A 74 -6.00 -13.60 6.92
C LYS A 74 -4.62 -12.95 6.89
N VAL A 75 -4.57 -11.67 7.25
CA VAL A 75 -3.34 -10.87 7.24
C VAL A 75 -2.45 -11.27 8.43
N PHE A 76 -3.03 -11.54 9.60
CA PHE A 76 -2.29 -12.08 10.73
C PHE A 76 -1.62 -13.42 10.39
N ASN A 77 -2.35 -14.36 9.80
CA ASN A 77 -1.79 -15.67 9.40
C ASN A 77 -0.66 -15.50 8.39
N LEU A 78 -0.83 -14.62 7.39
CA LEU A 78 0.23 -14.29 6.44
C LEU A 78 1.53 -13.86 7.14
N TYR A 79 1.41 -13.07 8.22
CA TYR A 79 2.56 -12.61 8.99
C TYR A 79 3.21 -13.71 9.81
N VAL A 80 2.46 -14.62 10.41
CA VAL A 80 3.05 -15.60 11.35
C VAL A 80 3.46 -16.90 10.67
N ASP A 81 2.82 -17.28 9.56
CA ASP A 81 3.08 -18.54 8.84
C ASP A 81 4.39 -18.52 8.06
N LYS A 82 4.79 -17.33 7.60
CA LYS A 82 5.94 -17.15 6.70
C LYS A 82 7.22 -16.74 7.40
N VAL A 83 7.13 -16.24 8.63
CA VAL A 83 8.31 -15.82 9.38
C VAL A 83 9.03 -17.04 9.95
N PRO A 84 10.37 -17.16 9.79
CA PRO A 84 11.16 -18.20 10.45
C PRO A 84 10.89 -18.29 11.95
N ILE A 85 10.87 -19.50 12.51
CA ILE A 85 10.45 -19.72 13.90
C ILE A 85 11.39 -19.07 14.93
N SER A 86 12.65 -18.85 14.56
CA SER A 86 13.67 -18.19 15.38
C SER A 86 13.50 -16.67 15.49
N VAL A 87 12.67 -16.06 14.64
CA VAL A 87 12.48 -14.61 14.58
C VAL A 87 11.41 -14.19 15.58
N THR A 88 11.72 -13.15 16.36
CA THR A 88 10.77 -12.51 17.27
C THR A 88 9.82 -11.63 16.47
N VAL A 89 8.52 -11.89 16.57
CA VAL A 89 7.49 -11.12 15.87
C VAL A 89 6.79 -10.20 16.84
N ARG A 90 6.70 -8.91 16.51
CA ARG A 90 6.03 -7.89 17.31
C ARG A 90 5.03 -7.16 16.44
N ILE A 91 3.76 -7.18 16.81
CA ILE A 91 2.67 -6.61 16.01
C ILE A 91 1.95 -5.55 16.85
N LEU A 92 1.83 -4.35 16.28
CA LEU A 92 1.06 -3.24 16.83
C LEU A 92 -0.15 -2.95 15.92
N SER A 93 -1.36 -3.02 16.48
CA SER A 93 -2.59 -2.72 15.75
C SER A 93 -3.52 -1.80 16.54
N ASN A 94 -4.36 -1.03 15.84
CA ASN A 94 -5.39 -0.22 16.50
C ASN A 94 -6.57 -1.08 16.95
N ASN A 95 -7.01 -2.01 16.10
CA ASN A 95 -8.13 -2.90 16.37
C ASN A 95 -7.70 -4.36 16.21
N ILE A 96 -7.96 -5.16 17.24
CA ILE A 96 -7.64 -6.58 17.25
C ILE A 96 -8.91 -7.35 17.59
N GLY A 97 -9.46 -8.04 16.60
CA GLY A 97 -10.63 -8.90 16.76
C GLY A 97 -10.37 -10.09 17.67
N ALA A 98 -11.44 -10.67 18.24
CA ALA A 98 -11.35 -11.81 19.16
C ALA A 98 -10.61 -13.01 18.53
N ASN A 99 -10.90 -13.34 17.27
CA ASN A 99 -10.24 -14.44 16.56
C ASN A 99 -8.72 -14.26 16.50
N VAL A 100 -8.26 -13.06 16.15
CA VAL A 100 -6.83 -12.75 16.06
C VAL A 100 -6.16 -12.87 17.43
N LYS A 101 -6.83 -12.47 18.52
CA LYS A 101 -6.31 -12.67 19.89
C LYS A 101 -6.16 -14.15 20.22
N THR A 102 -7.16 -14.97 19.88
CA THR A 102 -7.13 -16.41 20.12
C THR A 102 -6.01 -17.07 19.32
N MET A 103 -5.88 -16.76 18.03
CA MET A 103 -4.81 -17.28 17.19
C MET A 103 -3.43 -16.84 17.68
N ALA A 104 -3.26 -15.57 18.05
CA ALA A 104 -2.01 -15.07 18.60
C ALA A 104 -1.62 -15.80 19.89
N ALA A 105 -2.57 -16.10 20.77
CA ALA A 105 -2.33 -16.89 21.98
C ALA A 105 -1.93 -18.34 21.67
N ILE A 106 -2.42 -18.93 20.58
CA ILE A 106 -1.99 -20.26 20.12
C ILE A 106 -0.56 -20.20 19.58
N VAL A 107 -0.28 -19.22 18.71
CA VAL A 107 1.03 -19.05 18.08
C VAL A 107 2.12 -18.70 19.11
N ALA A 108 1.80 -17.88 20.11
CA ALA A 108 2.73 -17.52 21.17
C ALA A 108 3.22 -18.72 22.01
N LYS A 109 2.52 -19.87 21.97
CA LYS A 109 2.98 -21.10 22.63
C LYS A 109 4.17 -21.75 21.93
N SER A 110 4.35 -21.53 20.63
CA SER A 110 5.38 -22.18 19.82
C SER A 110 6.46 -21.23 19.32
N ARG A 111 6.27 -19.91 19.41
CA ARG A 111 7.25 -18.90 18.97
C ARG A 111 7.15 -17.62 19.79
N ALA A 112 8.22 -16.82 19.74
CA ALA A 112 8.23 -15.47 20.31
C ALA A 112 7.33 -14.53 19.48
N LEU A 113 6.17 -14.18 20.04
CA LEU A 113 5.18 -13.29 19.43
C LEU A 113 4.67 -12.30 20.48
N GLU A 114 4.77 -11.00 20.20
CA GLU A 114 4.07 -9.96 20.97
C GLU A 114 2.98 -9.32 20.11
N LEU A 115 1.76 -9.24 20.65
CA LEU A 115 0.64 -8.57 20.02
C LEU A 115 0.13 -7.44 20.93
N ARG A 116 0.24 -6.19 20.47
CA ARG A 116 -0.13 -4.99 21.24
C ARG A 116 -1.22 -4.22 20.52
N SER A 117 -2.15 -3.63 21.31
CA SER A 117 -3.08 -2.64 20.79
C SER A 117 -2.79 -1.25 21.32
N ARG A 118 -3.16 -0.21 20.54
CA ARG A 118 -3.04 1.20 20.95
C ARG A 118 -3.77 1.50 22.27
N THR A 119 -4.81 0.74 22.60
CA THR A 119 -5.64 0.92 23.80
C THR A 119 -5.35 -0.05 24.95
N GLY A 120 -4.35 -0.92 24.85
CA GLY A 120 -4.06 -1.87 25.93
C GLY A 120 -2.75 -2.63 25.77
N HIS A 121 -1.88 -2.49 26.77
CA HIS A 121 -0.75 -3.38 26.99
C HIS A 121 -1.24 -4.76 27.45
N ARG A 122 -0.89 -5.82 26.72
CA ARG A 122 -0.90 -7.18 27.24
C ARG A 122 0.30 -7.91 26.65
N ARG A 123 1.26 -8.28 27.50
CA ARG A 123 2.26 -9.32 27.14
C ARG A 123 1.50 -10.64 27.18
N LEU A 124 1.55 -11.40 26.09
CA LEU A 124 1.06 -12.77 26.00
C LEU A 124 2.25 -13.70 25.93
#